data_AF-A0AAN9A7B5-F1
#
_entry.id   AF-A0AAN9A7B5-F1
#
_cell.length_a   1.000
_cell.length_b   1.000
_cell.length_c   1.000
_cell.angle_alpha   90.00
_cell.angle_beta   90.00
_cell.angle_gamma   90.00
#
_symmetry.space_group_name_H-M   'P 1'
#
loop_
_entity.id
_entity.type
_entity.pdbx_description
1 polymer ?
#
loop_
_entity_poly.entity_id
_entity_poly.type
_entity_poly.pdbx_seq_one_letter_code
_entity_poly.pdbx_strand_id
1 'polypeptide(L)'
;MSYRDPNNPRIHLGAIASGRCVVGNDQTRQDFASQLSVLAYDQEFDAVVESVYGNRKDHYILIRGICDYNDGTRNKEWQPYAALAAASFMKAIICGMDAPTDV
;
A
#
# COMPACT_ATOMS: atom_id res chain seq x y z
N MET A 1 25.48 -2.95 3.43
CA MET A 1 24.25 -3.70 3.07
C MET A 1 23.93 -4.63 4.22
N SER A 2 22.78 -4.47 4.87
CA SER A 2 22.35 -5.32 6.00
C SER A 2 21.87 -6.69 5.50
N TYR A 3 22.17 -7.74 6.29
CA TYR A 3 21.72 -9.11 6.05
C TYR A 3 20.20 -9.17 5.93
N ARG A 4 19.70 -9.83 4.87
CA ARG A 4 18.28 -10.01 4.59
C ARG A 4 17.87 -11.41 5.03
N ASP A 5 16.94 -11.50 5.97
CA ASP A 5 16.17 -12.73 6.17
C ASP A 5 15.19 -12.90 4.98
N PRO A 6 15.30 -13.98 4.19
CA PRO A 6 14.37 -14.25 3.09
C PRO A 6 12.91 -14.40 3.55
N ASN A 7 12.70 -14.75 4.82
CA ASN A 7 11.39 -15.10 5.37
C ASN A 7 10.65 -13.93 5.98
N ASN A 8 11.30 -12.76 6.14
CA ASN A 8 10.66 -11.60 6.74
C ASN A 8 10.25 -10.57 5.67
N PRO A 9 8.96 -10.20 5.56
CA PRO A 9 8.53 -9.15 4.65
C PRO A 9 9.18 -7.80 5.01
N ARG A 10 9.45 -6.98 3.98
CA ARG A 10 9.94 -5.62 4.18
C ARG A 10 8.79 -4.64 4.34
N ILE A 11 8.93 -3.73 5.29
CA ILE A 11 8.00 -2.63 5.51
C ILE A 11 8.60 -1.39 4.85
N HIS A 12 7.80 -0.74 4.01
CA HIS A 12 8.13 0.51 3.35
C HIS A 12 7.16 1.58 3.82
N LEU A 13 7.69 2.74 4.24
CA LEU A 13 6.89 3.89 4.67
C LEU A 13 7.10 5.01 3.67
N GLY A 14 6.01 5.46 3.05
CA GLY A 14 6.03 6.56 2.09
C GLY A 14 4.70 6.71 1.38
N ALA A 15 4.66 7.62 0.42
CA ALA A 15 3.44 7.94 -0.30
C ALA A 15 3.02 6.80 -1.24
N ILE A 16 1.72 6.49 -1.25
CA ILE A 16 1.08 5.55 -2.18
C ILE A 16 0.21 6.38 -3.11
N ALA A 17 0.49 6.29 -4.41
CA ALA A 17 -0.32 6.92 -5.44
C ALA A 17 -1.55 6.09 -5.79
N SER A 18 -2.60 6.76 -6.26
CA SER A 18 -3.76 6.08 -6.84
C SER A 18 -4.30 6.79 -8.07
N GLY A 19 -4.88 6.02 -9.00
CA GLY A 19 -5.54 6.53 -10.20
C GLY A 19 -5.63 5.49 -11.32
N ARG A 20 -6.38 5.80 -12.39
CA ARG A 20 -6.57 4.86 -13.51
C ARG A 20 -5.62 5.05 -14.69
N CYS A 21 -5.06 6.26 -14.87
CA CYS A 21 -4.40 6.66 -16.12
C CYS A 21 -2.88 6.43 -16.20
N VAL A 22 -2.20 6.03 -15.11
CA VAL A 22 -0.72 5.99 -15.08
C VAL A 22 -0.14 4.62 -15.48
N VAL A 23 -0.97 3.59 -15.63
CA VAL A 23 -0.47 2.20 -15.69
C VAL A 23 -0.13 1.72 -17.10
N GLY A 24 -0.60 2.39 -18.14
CA GLY A 24 -0.35 1.97 -19.53
C GLY A 24 1.02 2.37 -20.10
N ASN A 25 1.82 3.16 -19.39
CA ASN A 25 3.11 3.66 -19.89
C ASN A 25 4.15 3.70 -18.74
N ASP A 26 5.17 2.86 -18.86
CA ASP A 26 6.25 2.73 -17.87
C ASP A 26 7.00 4.04 -17.63
N GLN A 27 7.25 4.82 -18.68
CA GLN A 27 7.96 6.11 -18.55
C GLN A 27 7.11 7.11 -17.78
N THR A 28 5.81 7.22 -18.11
CA THR A 28 4.88 8.10 -17.38
C THR A 28 4.76 7.70 -15.92
N ARG A 29 4.74 6.38 -15.62
CA ARG A 29 4.75 5.88 -14.23
C ARG A 29 6.03 6.27 -13.51
N GLN A 30 7.18 6.09 -14.14
CA GLN A 30 8.48 6.41 -13.52
C GLN A 30 8.64 7.92 -13.30
N ASP A 31 8.22 8.74 -14.26
CA ASP A 31 8.23 10.20 -14.16
C ASP A 31 7.31 10.65 -13.02
N PHE A 32 6.08 10.14 -12.98
CA PHE A 32 5.13 10.43 -11.90
C PHE A 32 5.66 9.99 -10.53
N ALA A 33 6.26 8.81 -10.46
CA ALA A 33 6.88 8.28 -9.24
C ALA A 33 8.01 9.17 -8.74
N SER A 34 8.88 9.63 -9.65
CA SER A 34 10.00 10.51 -9.32
C SER A 34 9.55 11.91 -8.90
N GLN A 35 8.54 12.48 -9.58
CA GLN A 35 8.02 13.82 -9.30
C GLN A 35 7.32 13.91 -7.95
N LEU A 36 6.52 12.90 -7.61
CA LEU A 36 5.73 12.88 -6.39
C LEU A 36 6.38 12.09 -5.25
N SER A 37 7.57 11.52 -5.49
CA SER A 37 8.29 10.67 -4.52
C SER A 37 7.41 9.54 -3.96
N VAL A 38 6.58 8.93 -4.82
CA VAL A 38 5.69 7.83 -4.42
C VAL A 38 6.42 6.49 -4.49
N LEU A 39 6.17 5.63 -3.50
CA LEU A 39 6.81 4.32 -3.39
C LEU A 39 5.99 3.19 -4.01
N ALA A 40 4.67 3.38 -4.12
CA ALA A 40 3.75 2.37 -4.63
C ALA A 40 2.59 3.04 -5.36
N TYR A 41 1.92 2.25 -6.19
CA TYR A 41 0.77 2.67 -6.97
C TYR A 41 -0.38 1.68 -6.84
N ASP A 42 -1.61 2.16 -6.78
CA ASP A 42 -2.81 1.34 -6.73
C ASP A 42 -3.95 1.91 -7.57
N GLN A 43 -4.49 1.12 -8.49
CA GLN A 43 -5.46 1.60 -9.47
C GLN A 43 -6.88 1.83 -8.93
N GLU A 44 -7.25 1.21 -7.81
CA GLU A 44 -8.65 1.11 -7.37
C GLU A 44 -8.86 1.67 -5.96
N PHE A 45 -7.85 2.36 -5.42
CA PHE A 45 -7.88 2.88 -4.05
C PHE A 45 -8.43 4.31 -3.94
N ASP A 46 -8.57 5.02 -5.06
CA ASP A 46 -9.08 6.38 -5.17
C ASP A 46 -10.44 6.55 -4.46
N ALA A 47 -11.38 5.64 -4.72
CA ALA A 47 -12.71 5.69 -4.10
C ALA A 47 -12.68 5.51 -2.56
N VAL A 48 -11.73 4.72 -2.03
CA VAL A 48 -11.58 4.55 -0.57
C VAL A 48 -11.06 5.83 0.06
N VAL A 49 -10.05 6.44 -0.57
CA VAL A 49 -9.47 7.70 -0.12
C VAL A 49 -10.51 8.82 -0.15
N GLU A 50 -11.27 8.94 -1.23
CA GLU A 50 -12.38 9.89 -1.34
C GLU A 50 -13.42 9.70 -0.23
N SER A 51 -13.78 8.46 0.10
CA SER A 51 -14.71 8.16 1.18
C SER A 51 -14.17 8.55 2.55
N VAL A 52 -12.90 8.24 2.85
CA VAL A 52 -12.24 8.61 4.11
C VAL A 52 -12.24 10.13 4.29
N TYR A 53 -11.87 10.87 3.26
CA TYR A 53 -11.92 12.33 3.25
C TYR A 53 -13.35 12.87 3.38
N GLY A 54 -14.29 12.35 2.58
CA GLY A 54 -15.68 12.78 2.59
C GLY A 54 -16.40 12.56 3.93
N ASN A 55 -16.03 11.49 4.65
CA ASN A 55 -16.54 11.19 5.99
C ASN A 55 -15.74 11.89 7.12
N ARG A 56 -14.83 12.80 6.79
CA ARG A 56 -14.00 13.58 7.74
C ARG A 56 -13.29 12.69 8.75
N LYS A 57 -12.63 11.64 8.25
CA LYS A 57 -11.78 10.78 9.07
C LYS A 57 -10.37 11.35 9.08
N ASP A 58 -10.00 11.96 10.19
CA ASP A 58 -8.71 12.65 10.35
C ASP A 58 -7.58 11.73 10.85
N HIS A 59 -7.93 10.50 11.26
CA HIS A 59 -6.98 9.50 11.76
C HIS A 59 -7.18 8.19 11.02
N TYR A 60 -6.26 7.87 10.12
CA TYR A 60 -6.24 6.62 9.38
C TYR A 60 -4.81 6.28 8.97
N ILE A 61 -4.59 4.98 8.72
CA ILE A 61 -3.37 4.48 8.10
C ILE A 61 -3.74 3.65 6.89
N LEU A 62 -2.89 3.71 5.87
CA LEU A 62 -3.06 2.92 4.64
C LEU A 62 -2.01 1.81 4.63
N ILE A 63 -2.48 0.57 4.53
CA ILE A 63 -1.62 -0.62 4.49
C ILE A 63 -1.87 -1.32 3.17
N ARG A 64 -0.81 -1.48 2.37
CA ARG A 64 -0.83 -2.21 1.09
C ARG A 64 0.23 -3.30 1.08
N GLY A 65 -0.16 -4.48 0.60
CA GLY A 65 0.77 -5.54 0.22
C GLY A 65 1.11 -5.41 -1.26
N ILE A 66 2.37 -5.63 -1.62
CA ILE A 66 2.83 -5.54 -3.01
C ILE A 66 2.55 -6.87 -3.72
N CYS A 67 1.73 -6.83 -4.77
CA CYS A 67 1.35 -8.00 -5.57
C CYS A 67 1.89 -7.97 -7.00
N ASP A 68 2.43 -6.84 -7.45
CA ASP A 68 3.16 -6.71 -8.70
C ASP A 68 4.21 -5.59 -8.61
N TYR A 69 5.19 -5.62 -9.52
CA TYR A 69 6.21 -4.58 -9.67
C TYR A 69 6.25 -3.98 -11.08
N ASN A 70 5.34 -4.37 -11.96
CA ASN A 70 5.43 -4.06 -13.40
C ASN A 70 4.24 -3.19 -13.86
N ASP A 71 3.96 -3.19 -15.16
CA ASP A 71 2.83 -2.56 -15.86
C ASP A 71 1.42 -3.00 -15.43
N GLY A 72 1.26 -3.59 -14.24
CA GLY A 72 0.00 -4.21 -13.83
C GLY A 72 -0.32 -5.48 -14.64
N THR A 73 0.69 -6.13 -15.25
CA THR A 73 0.52 -7.50 -15.79
C THR A 73 -0.07 -8.36 -14.68
N ARG A 74 -1.33 -8.74 -14.91
CA ARG A 74 -2.27 -9.32 -13.95
C ARG A 74 -1.89 -10.74 -13.51
N ASN A 75 -0.64 -10.96 -13.12
CA ASN A 75 -0.25 -12.23 -12.53
C ASN A 75 -0.80 -12.26 -11.09
N LYS A 76 -2.02 -12.79 -10.96
CA LYS A 76 -2.78 -12.82 -9.69
C LYS A 76 -2.16 -13.72 -8.62
N GLU A 77 -1.10 -14.45 -8.96
CA GLU A 77 -0.41 -15.39 -8.08
C GLU A 77 0.03 -14.77 -6.76
N TRP A 78 0.51 -13.51 -6.78
CA TRP A 78 1.02 -12.82 -5.59
C TRP A 78 -0.06 -12.10 -4.78
N GLN A 79 -1.28 -11.95 -5.31
CA GLN A 79 -2.36 -11.24 -4.61
C GLN A 79 -2.76 -11.91 -3.28
N PRO A 80 -2.91 -13.25 -3.18
CA PRO A 80 -3.20 -13.90 -1.91
C PRO A 80 -2.12 -13.65 -0.85
N TYR A 81 -0.84 -13.75 -1.24
CA TYR A 81 0.27 -13.48 -0.34
C TYR A 81 0.29 -12.01 0.11
N ALA A 82 0.18 -11.07 -0.83
CA ALA A 82 0.16 -9.63 -0.55
C ALA A 82 -0.98 -9.24 0.39
N ALA A 83 -2.19 -9.78 0.15
CA ALA A 83 -3.35 -9.56 1.00
C ALA A 83 -3.13 -10.12 2.41
N LEU A 84 -2.61 -11.35 2.53
CA LEU A 84 -2.31 -11.97 3.82
C LEU A 84 -1.24 -11.20 4.59
N ALA A 85 -0.20 -10.73 3.91
CA ALA A 85 0.86 -9.93 4.52
C ALA A 85 0.33 -8.60 5.06
N ALA A 86 -0.48 -7.87 4.28
CA ALA A 86 -1.12 -6.63 4.70
C ALA A 86 -2.07 -6.84 5.90
N ALA A 87 -2.90 -7.89 5.87
CA ALA A 87 -3.80 -8.24 6.96
C ALA A 87 -3.04 -8.65 8.23
N SER A 88 -1.95 -9.41 8.10
CA SER A 88 -1.10 -9.82 9.22
C SER A 88 -0.40 -8.62 9.85
N PHE A 89 0.06 -7.67 9.04
CA PHE A 89 0.65 -6.42 9.52
C PHE A 89 -0.38 -5.58 10.28
N MET A 90 -1.60 -5.43 9.74
CA MET A 90 -2.71 -4.75 10.42
C MET A 90 -3.04 -5.43 11.77
N LYS A 91 -3.10 -6.77 11.80
CA LYS A 91 -3.32 -7.52 13.04
C LYS A 91 -2.24 -7.24 14.06
N ALA A 92 -0.96 -7.24 13.65
CA ALA A 92 0.15 -6.95 14.54
C ALA A 92 0.07 -5.54 15.14
N ILE A 93 -0.34 -4.53 14.35
CA ILE A 93 -0.60 -3.18 14.85
C ILE A 93 -1.69 -3.22 15.92
N ILE A 94 -2.86 -3.79 15.60
CA ILE A 94 -4.00 -3.81 16.53
C ILE A 94 -3.64 -4.52 17.84
N CYS A 95 -2.95 -5.67 17.76
CA CYS A 95 -2.52 -6.40 18.96
C CYS A 95 -1.45 -5.67 19.77
N GLY A 96 -0.68 -4.76 19.15
CA GLY A 96 0.32 -3.93 19.83
C GLY A 96 -0.22 -2.58 20.32
N MET A 97 -1.47 -2.24 20.03
CA MET A 97 -2.11 -1.05 20.56
C MET A 97 -2.64 -1.31 21.97
N ASP A 98 -2.51 -0.32 22.84
CA ASP A 98 -3.19 -0.34 24.12
C ASP A 98 -4.71 -0.37 23.91
N ALA A 99 -5.42 -0.98 24.86
CA ALA A 99 -6.87 -0.92 24.85
C ALA A 99 -7.32 0.56 24.89
N PRO A 100 -8.37 0.95 24.15
CA PRO A 100 -8.90 2.30 24.21
C PRO A 100 -9.19 2.67 25.67
N THR A 101 -8.62 3.77 26.14
CA THR A 101 -8.81 4.28 27.51
C THR A 101 -10.17 4.94 27.71
N ASP A 102 -10.91 5.14 26.62
CA ASP A 102 -12.09 6.00 26.57
C ASP A 102 -13.41 5.18 26.53
N VAL A 103 -13.39 3.97 27.10
CA VAL A 103 -14.59 3.12 27.30
C VAL A 103 -15.30 3.43 28.61
#